data_AF-A0A7C4T2G9-F1
#
_entry.id   AF-A0A7C4T2G9-F1
#
_cell.length_a   1.000
_cell.length_b   1.000
_cell.length_c   1.000
_cell.angle_alpha   90.00
_cell.angle_beta   90.00
_cell.angle_gamma   90.00
#
_symmetry.space_group_name_H-M   'P 1'
#
loop_
_entity.id
_entity.type
_entity.pdbx_description
1 polymer ?
#
loop_
_entity_poly.entity_id
_entity_poly.type
_entity_poly.pdbx_seq_one_letter_code
_entity_poly.pdbx_strand_id
1 'polypeptide(L)'
;MSLNPTIFGNPIPKSSLKKAEKAFKKYSKKFKFDPNNYPKLTSVPMPQAYEEFGIYKVVKDEPGLEGVKPIIAQNSLMIGTIRMGFGHYRMALAIASAAKHAGLTPYWLDLMSFPDSAGSKTIQYLENLYNIGSRLSQKLKLFDKWIWEPITSQVAKGLAYTARDKALARLFEPNLRNLPKDIPFISSHPWTGHAAVHAGLK
;
A
#
# COMPACT_ATOMS: atom_id res chain seq x y z
N MET A 1 -14.81 -12.28 -8.55
CA MET A 1 -15.37 -10.92 -8.39
C MET A 1 -15.23 -10.18 -9.71
N SER A 2 -16.33 -9.90 -10.40
CA SER A 2 -16.32 -9.01 -11.56
C SER A 2 -15.86 -7.62 -11.10
N LEU A 3 -14.91 -7.02 -11.82
CA LEU A 3 -14.55 -5.63 -11.57
C LEU A 3 -15.81 -4.78 -11.71
N ASN A 4 -16.22 -4.13 -10.62
CA ASN A 4 -17.29 -3.15 -10.64
C ASN A 4 -16.97 -2.15 -11.78
N PRO A 5 -17.85 -1.97 -12.79
CA PRO A 5 -17.52 -1.19 -13.97
C PRO A 5 -17.32 0.30 -13.70
N THR A 6 -17.52 0.73 -12.45
CA THR A 6 -17.37 2.11 -12.01
C THR A 6 -16.27 2.28 -10.95
N ILE A 7 -15.60 3.42 -10.98
CA ILE A 7 -14.71 3.91 -9.91
C ILE A 7 -15.23 5.28 -9.45
N PHE A 8 -15.52 5.42 -8.16
CA PHE A 8 -16.15 6.61 -7.58
C PHE A 8 -17.44 7.03 -8.32
N GLY A 9 -18.25 6.05 -8.74
CA GLY A 9 -19.47 6.29 -9.54
C GLY A 9 -19.23 6.56 -11.03
N ASN A 10 -17.99 6.75 -11.47
CA ASN A 10 -17.68 7.03 -12.87
C ASN A 10 -17.45 5.75 -13.67
N PRO A 11 -18.05 5.59 -14.87
CA PRO A 11 -17.85 4.41 -15.70
C PRO A 11 -16.41 4.31 -16.21
N ILE A 12 -15.86 3.10 -16.18
CA ILE A 12 -14.51 2.80 -16.66
C ILE A 12 -14.59 1.93 -17.90
N PRO A 13 -13.83 2.25 -18.97
CA PRO A 13 -13.79 1.43 -20.17
C PRO A 13 -13.44 -0.03 -19.87
N LYS A 14 -14.18 -0.98 -20.46
CA LYS A 14 -13.94 -2.42 -20.31
C LYS A 14 -12.51 -2.82 -20.67
N SER A 15 -11.89 -2.14 -21.63
CA SER A 15 -10.49 -2.36 -22.03
C SER A 15 -9.51 -2.06 -20.88
N SER A 16 -9.72 -0.98 -20.13
CA SER A 16 -8.92 -0.60 -18.95
C SER A 16 -9.08 -1.62 -17.82
N LEU A 17 -10.31 -2.08 -17.56
CA LEU A 17 -10.58 -3.15 -16.58
C LEU A 17 -9.85 -4.45 -16.96
N LYS A 18 -9.92 -4.85 -18.24
CA LYS A 18 -9.17 -6.02 -18.75
C LYS A 18 -7.65 -5.84 -18.59
N LYS A 19 -7.10 -4.65 -18.85
CA LYS A 19 -5.68 -4.35 -18.63
C LYS A 19 -5.30 -4.46 -17.15
N ALA A 20 -6.14 -3.95 -16.25
CA ALA A 20 -5.94 -4.05 -14.81
C ALA A 20 -5.92 -5.51 -14.32
N GLU A 21 -6.85 -6.35 -14.77
CA GLU A 21 -6.83 -7.80 -14.45
C GLU A 21 -5.62 -8.51 -15.03
N LYS A 22 -5.21 -8.18 -16.26
CA LYS A 22 -3.99 -8.73 -16.85
C LYS A 22 -2.76 -8.38 -16.01
N ALA A 23 -2.68 -7.14 -15.50
CA ALA A 23 -1.60 -6.73 -14.61
C ALA A 23 -1.60 -7.53 -13.30
N PHE A 24 -2.75 -7.64 -12.63
CA PHE A 24 -2.88 -8.45 -11.43
C PHE A 24 -2.47 -9.91 -11.67
N LYS A 25 -2.98 -10.56 -12.72
CA LYS A 25 -2.61 -11.95 -13.06
C LYS A 25 -1.12 -12.11 -13.35
N LYS A 26 -0.52 -11.16 -14.08
CA LYS A 26 0.91 -11.16 -14.39
C LYS A 26 1.74 -11.15 -13.10
N TYR A 27 1.48 -10.22 -12.19
CA TYR A 27 2.26 -10.09 -10.96
C TYR A 27 1.95 -11.18 -9.94
N SER A 28 0.69 -11.63 -9.86
CA SER A 28 0.30 -12.80 -9.08
C SER A 28 1.10 -14.03 -9.48
N LYS A 29 1.17 -14.33 -10.78
CA LYS A 29 1.96 -15.46 -11.29
C LYS A 29 3.46 -15.25 -11.07
N LYS A 30 3.98 -14.06 -11.39
CA LYS A 30 5.41 -13.76 -11.28
C LYS A 30 5.95 -13.91 -9.85
N PHE A 31 5.18 -13.48 -8.86
CA PHE A 31 5.61 -13.47 -7.46
C PHE A 31 4.94 -14.54 -6.60
N LYS A 32 4.33 -15.56 -7.25
CA LYS A 32 3.70 -16.71 -6.58
C LYS A 32 2.73 -16.25 -5.49
N PHE A 33 1.82 -15.34 -5.83
CA PHE A 33 0.80 -14.86 -4.91
C PHE A 33 -0.08 -16.02 -4.46
N ASP A 34 -0.09 -16.24 -3.15
CA ASP A 34 -1.03 -17.13 -2.49
C ASP A 34 -2.03 -16.26 -1.72
N PRO A 35 -3.31 -16.24 -2.14
CA PRO A 35 -4.31 -15.49 -1.40
C PRO A 35 -4.47 -16.03 0.01
N ASN A 36 -4.17 -17.30 0.29
CA ASN A 36 -4.37 -17.94 1.59
C ASN A 36 -3.24 -17.73 2.59
N ASN A 37 -2.16 -17.04 2.18
CA ASN A 37 -1.05 -16.71 3.06
C ASN A 37 -1.37 -15.44 3.86
N TYR A 38 -2.03 -15.61 5.00
CA TYR A 38 -2.38 -14.52 5.92
C TYR A 38 -1.43 -14.54 7.12
N PRO A 39 -0.48 -13.60 7.22
CA PRO A 39 0.36 -13.52 8.40
C PRO A 39 -0.48 -13.19 9.63
N LYS A 40 -0.17 -13.83 10.75
CA LYS A 40 -0.61 -13.33 12.05
C LYS A 40 0.16 -12.04 12.33
N LEU A 41 -0.54 -11.00 12.75
CA LEU A 41 0.05 -9.67 12.96
C LEU A 41 0.06 -9.32 14.43
N THR A 42 1.09 -8.59 14.80
CA THR A 42 1.24 -7.98 16.12
C THR A 42 1.82 -6.58 15.95
N SER A 43 2.05 -5.89 17.06
CA SER A 43 2.65 -4.56 17.04
C SER A 43 3.82 -4.45 18.01
N VAL A 44 4.79 -3.61 17.67
CA VAL A 44 5.95 -3.29 18.51
C VAL A 44 6.16 -1.77 18.53
N PRO A 45 6.68 -1.17 19.61
CA PRO A 45 7.08 0.23 19.62
C PRO A 45 8.03 0.53 18.45
N MET A 46 7.71 1.54 17.64
CA MET A 46 8.59 1.97 16.55
C MET A 46 9.66 2.92 17.11
N PRO A 47 10.96 2.57 17.18
CA PRO A 47 12.01 3.23 17.98
C PRO A 47 11.83 4.73 18.30
N GLN A 48 12.57 5.63 17.63
CA GLN A 48 12.50 7.09 17.82
C GLN A 48 11.07 7.64 17.62
N ALA A 49 10.31 7.01 16.73
CA ALA A 49 8.96 7.44 16.39
C ALA A 49 7.92 7.15 17.50
N TYR A 50 8.22 6.26 18.43
CA TYR A 50 7.36 5.93 19.56
C TYR A 50 7.44 7.01 20.63
N GLU A 51 8.65 7.47 20.93
CA GLU A 51 8.86 8.55 21.89
C GLU A 51 8.19 9.84 21.41
N GLU A 52 8.42 10.22 20.15
CA GLU A 52 7.87 11.45 19.57
C GLU A 52 6.38 11.33 19.25
N PHE A 53 5.95 10.23 18.60
CA PHE A 53 4.62 10.12 17.99
C PHE A 53 3.77 8.96 18.53
N GLY A 54 4.26 8.17 19.49
CA GLY A 54 3.49 7.07 20.10
C GLY A 54 3.24 5.91 19.14
N ILE A 55 4.02 5.80 18.06
CA ILE A 55 3.77 4.87 16.97
C ILE A 55 4.10 3.43 17.37
N TYR A 56 3.13 2.55 17.17
CA TYR A 56 3.33 1.10 17.18
C TYR A 56 3.43 0.58 15.74
N LYS A 57 4.57 0.01 15.36
CA LYS A 57 4.76 -0.62 14.06
C LYS A 57 4.02 -1.96 14.02
N VAL A 58 3.21 -2.17 12.99
CA VAL A 58 2.59 -3.46 12.69
C VAL A 58 3.60 -4.37 12.00
N VAL A 59 3.77 -5.58 12.55
CA VAL A 59 4.73 -6.58 12.09
C VAL A 59 4.08 -7.97 12.08
N LYS A 60 4.72 -8.94 11.43
CA LYS A 60 4.35 -10.35 11.57
C LYS A 60 4.63 -10.80 13.01
N ASP A 61 3.76 -11.64 13.55
CA ASP A 61 3.94 -12.25 14.87
C ASP A 61 4.95 -13.41 14.75
N GLU A 62 6.22 -13.08 14.99
CA GLU A 62 7.35 -14.00 14.89
C GLU A 62 8.14 -14.03 16.22
N PRO A 63 8.81 -15.15 16.55
CA PRO A 63 9.64 -15.24 17.75
C PRO A 63 10.77 -14.19 17.77
N GLY A 64 11.15 -13.72 18.97
CA GLY A 64 12.26 -12.80 19.16
C GLY A 64 11.92 -11.31 19.04
N LEU A 65 10.64 -10.96 18.90
CA LEU A 65 10.19 -9.58 18.97
C LEU A 65 10.14 -9.08 20.42
N GLU A 66 10.66 -7.88 20.64
CA GLU A 66 10.62 -7.21 21.94
C GLU A 66 9.47 -6.19 22.00
N GLY A 67 8.88 -6.02 23.20
CA GLY A 67 7.82 -5.02 23.42
C GLY A 67 6.50 -5.31 22.68
N VAL A 68 6.26 -6.58 22.33
CA VAL A 68 5.08 -7.00 21.57
C VAL A 68 3.78 -6.61 22.27
N LYS A 69 2.87 -5.97 21.54
CA LYS A 69 1.51 -5.66 21.98
C LYS A 69 0.48 -6.09 20.93
N PRO A 70 -0.70 -6.57 21.35
CA PRO A 70 -1.79 -6.85 20.43
C PRO A 70 -2.29 -5.55 19.77
N ILE A 71 -2.88 -5.69 18.58
CA ILE A 71 -3.53 -4.59 17.87
C ILE A 71 -4.96 -4.47 18.41
N ILE A 72 -5.29 -3.34 19.04
CA ILE A 72 -6.59 -3.09 19.68
C ILE A 72 -7.28 -1.94 18.93
N ALA A 73 -8.54 -2.13 18.54
CA ALA A 73 -9.30 -1.10 17.80
C ALA A 73 -9.71 0.11 18.66
N GLN A 74 -10.04 -0.13 19.93
CA GLN A 74 -10.46 0.89 20.88
C GLN A 74 -9.42 2.02 21.01
N ASN A 75 -9.84 3.27 20.84
CA ASN A 75 -8.99 4.47 20.94
C ASN A 75 -7.71 4.37 20.10
N SER A 76 -7.82 3.81 18.89
CA SER A 76 -6.68 3.58 18.00
C SER A 76 -6.97 4.04 16.58
N LEU A 77 -5.90 4.23 15.81
CA LEU A 77 -5.95 4.54 14.39
C LEU A 77 -4.93 3.69 13.64
N MET A 78 -5.36 2.96 12.61
CA MET A 78 -4.46 2.28 11.69
C MET A 78 -4.03 3.22 10.56
N ILE A 79 -2.73 3.37 10.36
CA ILE A 79 -2.13 4.20 9.33
C ILE A 79 -1.44 3.29 8.31
N GLY A 80 -2.09 3.09 7.17
CA GLY A 80 -1.55 2.34 6.05
C GLY A 80 -0.64 3.20 5.17
N THR A 81 0.63 2.85 5.07
CA THR A 81 1.63 3.54 4.26
C THR A 81 2.42 2.59 3.36
N ILE A 82 3.26 3.19 2.52
CA ILE A 82 4.23 2.49 1.67
C ILE A 82 5.53 3.30 1.63
N ARG A 83 6.67 2.61 1.76
CA ARG A 83 7.99 3.23 1.65
C ARG A 83 8.46 3.39 0.21
N MET A 84 7.71 4.13 -0.60
CA MET A 84 8.14 4.58 -1.94
C MET A 84 8.42 6.08 -1.89
N GLY A 85 9.63 6.46 -1.48
CA GLY A 85 10.03 7.86 -1.25
C GLY A 85 9.54 8.45 0.09
N PHE A 86 10.04 9.66 0.41
CA PHE A 86 9.80 10.29 1.72
C PHE A 86 8.43 10.95 1.89
N GLY A 87 7.69 11.20 0.80
CA GLY A 87 6.39 11.90 0.85
C GLY A 87 5.32 11.15 1.64
N HIS A 88 5.08 9.88 1.30
CA HIS A 88 4.10 9.03 2.00
C HIS A 88 4.46 8.82 3.47
N TYR A 89 5.76 8.74 3.77
CA TYR A 89 6.27 8.65 5.13
C TYR A 89 5.95 9.90 5.94
N ARG A 90 6.20 11.10 5.41
CA ARG A 90 5.88 12.37 6.10
C ARG A 90 4.38 12.56 6.31
N MET A 91 3.55 12.22 5.32
CA MET A 91 2.10 12.26 5.47
C MET A 91 1.64 11.33 6.61
N ALA A 92 2.13 10.09 6.63
CA ALA A 92 1.79 9.13 7.68
C ALA A 92 2.29 9.57 9.07
N LEU A 93 3.46 10.20 9.17
CA LEU A 93 3.95 10.80 10.43
C LEU A 93 3.06 11.95 10.92
N ALA A 94 2.63 12.84 10.02
CA ALA A 94 1.73 13.93 10.37
C ALA A 94 0.39 13.40 10.92
N ILE A 95 -0.15 12.35 10.30
CA ILE A 95 -1.36 11.67 10.79
C ILE A 95 -1.11 11.03 12.17
N ALA A 96 0.02 10.37 12.38
CA ALA A 96 0.36 9.76 13.67
C ALA A 96 0.50 10.81 14.78
N SER A 97 1.12 11.95 14.47
CA SER A 97 1.23 13.09 15.38
C SER A 97 -0.15 13.61 15.81
N ALA A 98 -1.04 13.83 14.84
CA ALA A 98 -2.42 14.24 15.12
C ALA A 98 -3.20 13.19 15.93
N ALA A 99 -3.04 11.90 15.60
CA ALA A 99 -3.68 10.80 16.32
C ALA A 99 -3.23 10.75 17.79
N LYS A 100 -1.92 10.82 18.05
CA LYS A 100 -1.39 10.88 19.42
C LYS A 100 -1.92 12.10 20.17
N HIS A 101 -1.95 13.27 19.54
CA HIS A 101 -2.49 14.48 20.17
C HIS A 101 -3.98 14.35 20.53
N ALA A 102 -4.75 13.64 19.70
CA ALA A 102 -6.16 13.31 19.97
C ALA A 102 -6.35 12.19 21.01
N GLY A 103 -5.28 11.67 21.62
CA GLY A 103 -5.33 10.58 22.59
C GLY A 103 -5.54 9.19 21.98
N LEU A 104 -5.35 9.04 20.67
CA LEU A 104 -5.43 7.76 19.97
C LEU A 104 -4.07 7.07 19.92
N THR A 105 -4.07 5.74 19.84
CA THR A 105 -2.89 4.91 19.59
C THR A 105 -2.67 4.77 18.08
N PRO A 106 -1.60 5.35 17.49
CA PRO A 106 -1.31 5.19 16.07
C PRO A 106 -0.59 3.87 15.78
N TYR A 107 -1.23 3.00 15.02
CA TYR A 107 -0.61 1.80 14.44
C TYR A 107 -0.09 2.09 13.03
N TRP A 108 1.14 1.68 12.76
CA TRP A 108 1.81 1.94 11.50
C TRP A 108 1.96 0.67 10.67
N LEU A 109 1.18 0.56 9.61
CA LEU A 109 1.22 -0.56 8.67
C LEU A 109 1.91 -0.13 7.38
N ASP A 110 3.14 -0.59 7.18
CA ASP A 110 3.92 -0.36 5.96
C ASP A 110 3.86 -1.62 5.09
N LEU A 111 3.32 -1.52 3.87
CA LEU A 111 3.24 -2.66 2.94
C LEU A 111 4.61 -3.25 2.58
N MET A 112 5.69 -2.49 2.78
CA MET A 112 7.05 -2.98 2.56
C MET A 112 7.62 -3.78 3.73
N SER A 113 6.94 -3.82 4.89
CA SER A 113 7.37 -4.61 6.05
C SER A 113 7.15 -6.13 5.88
N PHE A 114 6.60 -6.56 4.74
CA PHE A 114 6.31 -7.97 4.44
C PHE A 114 7.09 -8.45 3.20
N PRO A 115 8.44 -8.42 3.22
CA PRO A 115 9.28 -8.55 2.02
C PRO A 115 9.04 -9.83 1.21
N ASP A 116 8.62 -10.91 1.87
CA ASP A 116 8.32 -12.18 1.21
C ASP A 116 6.99 -12.21 0.48
N SER A 117 6.09 -11.28 0.78
CA SER A 117 4.77 -11.22 0.17
C SER A 117 4.87 -10.86 -1.32
N ALA A 118 3.96 -11.41 -2.12
CA ALA A 118 3.87 -11.06 -3.54
C ALA A 118 3.59 -9.56 -3.74
N GLY A 119 2.86 -8.94 -2.80
CA GLY A 119 2.66 -7.50 -2.74
C GLY A 119 3.99 -6.73 -2.68
N SER A 120 4.79 -6.92 -1.63
CA SER A 120 6.05 -6.19 -1.46
C SER A 120 7.05 -6.46 -2.59
N LYS A 121 7.09 -7.68 -3.13
CA LYS A 121 7.90 -8.01 -4.32
C LYS A 121 7.41 -7.27 -5.57
N THR A 122 6.09 -7.09 -5.72
CA THR A 122 5.51 -6.29 -6.80
C THR A 122 5.90 -4.83 -6.67
N ILE A 123 5.83 -4.26 -5.47
CA ILE A 123 6.25 -2.87 -5.21
C ILE A 123 7.72 -2.69 -5.60
N GLN A 124 8.62 -3.50 -5.04
CA GLN A 124 10.06 -3.42 -5.33
C GLN A 124 10.37 -3.54 -6.82
N TYR A 125 9.68 -4.44 -7.53
CA TYR A 125 9.85 -4.59 -8.97
C TYR A 125 9.39 -3.37 -9.76
N LEU A 126 8.24 -2.80 -9.41
CA LEU A 126 7.73 -1.60 -10.07
C LEU A 126 8.61 -0.38 -9.79
N GLU A 127 9.09 -0.24 -8.55
CA GLU A 127 10.04 0.80 -8.15
C GLU A 127 11.37 0.67 -8.91
N ASN A 128 11.90 -0.55 -9.05
CA ASN A 128 13.12 -0.77 -9.83
C ASN A 128 12.92 -0.41 -11.32
N LEU A 129 11.79 -0.80 -11.92
CA LEU A 129 11.47 -0.40 -13.30
C LEU A 129 11.38 1.12 -13.45
N TYR A 130 10.75 1.79 -12.49
CA TYR A 130 10.68 3.25 -12.45
C TYR A 130 12.07 3.87 -12.37
N ASN A 131 12.93 3.37 -11.47
CA ASN A 131 14.30 3.87 -11.30
C ASN A 131 15.14 3.69 -12.57
N ILE A 132 15.01 2.55 -13.26
CA ILE A 132 15.68 2.32 -14.55
C ILE A 132 15.18 3.32 -15.59
N GLY A 133 13.86 3.49 -15.72
CA GLY A 133 13.27 4.43 -16.68
C GLY A 133 13.65 5.89 -16.40
N SER A 134 13.65 6.30 -15.13
CA SER A 134 14.06 7.64 -14.71
C SER A 134 15.55 7.90 -14.99
N ARG A 135 16.42 6.91 -14.78
CA ARG A 135 17.84 7.04 -15.14
C ARG A 135 18.03 7.13 -16.64
N LEU A 136 17.22 6.40 -17.41
CA LEU A 136 17.26 6.43 -18.87
C LEU A 136 16.78 7.77 -19.42
N SER A 137 15.72 8.35 -18.85
CA SER A 137 15.18 9.65 -19.27
C SER A 137 16.16 10.80 -19.04
N GLN A 138 16.89 10.77 -17.92
CA GLN A 138 17.96 11.74 -17.65
C GLN A 138 19.10 11.68 -18.68
N LYS A 139 19.36 10.49 -19.26
CA LYS A 139 20.44 10.29 -20.24
C LYS A 139 20.00 10.53 -21.68
N LEU A 140 18.74 10.23 -22.01
CA LEU A 140 18.23 10.21 -23.38
C LEU A 140 17.05 11.18 -23.55
N LYS A 141 17.32 12.40 -24.04
CA LYS A 141 16.30 13.44 -24.24
C LYS A 141 15.12 13.02 -25.12
N LEU A 142 15.37 12.21 -26.15
CA LEU A 142 14.29 11.69 -27.02
C LEU A 142 13.41 10.66 -26.29
N PHE A 143 14.00 9.79 -25.48
CA PHE A 143 13.23 8.86 -24.65
C PHE A 143 12.40 9.62 -23.62
N ASP A 144 12.97 10.65 -23.00
CA ASP A 144 12.28 11.48 -22.04
C ASP A 144 11.03 12.13 -22.65
N LYS A 145 11.23 12.91 -23.73
CA LYS A 145 10.17 13.66 -24.42
C LYS A 145 9.05 12.78 -24.97
N TRP A 146 9.38 11.63 -25.56
CA TRP A 146 8.40 10.84 -26.30
C TRP A 146 7.81 9.66 -25.52
N ILE A 147 8.48 9.21 -24.46
CA ILE A 147 8.06 8.00 -23.71
C ILE A 147 7.88 8.31 -22.24
N TRP A 148 8.90 8.82 -21.57
CA TRP A 148 8.87 8.98 -20.11
C TRP A 148 7.89 10.05 -19.64
N GLU A 149 8.00 11.26 -20.19
CA GLU A 149 7.16 12.40 -19.83
C GLU A 149 5.67 12.13 -20.13
N PRO A 150 5.25 11.64 -21.31
CA PRO A 150 3.84 11.34 -21.57
C PRO A 150 3.26 10.26 -20.63
N ILE A 151 4.02 9.20 -20.34
CA ILE A 151 3.57 8.13 -19.46
C ILE A 151 3.40 8.63 -18.02
N THR A 152 4.39 9.37 -17.50
CA THR A 152 4.38 9.82 -16.10
C THR A 152 3.44 11.00 -15.86
N SER A 153 3.26 11.88 -16.85
CA SER A 153 2.49 13.12 -16.68
C SER A 153 1.03 13.02 -17.12
N GLN A 154 0.69 12.14 -18.08
CA GLN A 154 -0.67 12.08 -18.67
C GLN A 154 -1.37 10.76 -18.34
N VAL A 155 -0.70 9.62 -18.56
CA VAL A 155 -1.32 8.30 -18.37
C VAL A 155 -1.63 8.03 -16.89
N ALA A 156 -0.77 8.47 -15.98
CA ALA A 156 -0.96 8.30 -14.55
C ALA A 156 -2.10 9.14 -13.95
N LYS A 157 -2.56 10.20 -14.64
CA LYS A 157 -3.62 11.10 -14.15
C LYS A 157 -5.03 10.56 -14.39
N GLY A 158 -5.21 9.63 -15.33
CA GLY A 158 -6.52 9.15 -15.70
C GLY A 158 -7.15 8.27 -14.63
N LEU A 159 -8.46 8.41 -14.38
CA LEU A 159 -9.21 7.58 -13.43
C LEU A 159 -9.13 6.08 -13.75
N ALA A 160 -8.93 5.72 -15.02
CA ALA A 160 -8.69 4.35 -15.45
C ALA A 160 -7.40 3.74 -14.85
N TYR A 161 -6.43 4.57 -14.46
CA TYR A 161 -5.22 4.13 -13.75
C TYR A 161 -5.57 3.58 -12.36
N THR A 162 -6.54 4.17 -11.66
CA THR A 162 -7.06 3.67 -10.39
C THR A 162 -7.62 2.24 -10.50
N ALA A 163 -8.12 1.84 -11.68
CA ALA A 163 -8.55 0.46 -11.91
C ALA A 163 -7.38 -0.52 -11.75
N ARG A 164 -6.20 -0.14 -12.26
CA ARG A 164 -4.97 -0.91 -12.08
C ARG A 164 -4.56 -0.94 -10.62
N ASP A 165 -4.59 0.19 -9.92
CA ASP A 165 -4.22 0.24 -8.51
C ASP A 165 -5.13 -0.61 -7.64
N LYS A 166 -6.46 -0.51 -7.83
CA LYS A 166 -7.45 -1.34 -7.15
C LYS A 166 -7.25 -2.84 -7.46
N ALA A 167 -6.90 -3.18 -8.70
CA ALA A 167 -6.63 -4.55 -9.10
C ALA A 167 -5.36 -5.10 -8.46
N LEU A 168 -4.27 -4.33 -8.43
CA LEU A 168 -3.01 -4.70 -7.79
C LEU A 168 -3.13 -4.74 -6.27
N ALA A 169 -4.01 -3.94 -5.68
CA ALA A 169 -4.18 -3.88 -4.24
C ALA A 169 -4.61 -5.21 -3.60
N ARG A 170 -5.22 -6.11 -4.38
CA ARG A 170 -5.51 -7.50 -3.98
C ARG A 170 -4.27 -8.29 -3.59
N LEU A 171 -3.09 -7.93 -4.08
CA LEU A 171 -1.82 -8.57 -3.70
C LEU A 171 -1.40 -8.23 -2.27
N PHE A 172 -1.92 -7.14 -1.71
CA PHE A 172 -1.60 -6.67 -0.36
C PHE A 172 -2.68 -7.05 0.66
N GLU A 173 -3.91 -7.30 0.20
CA GLU A 173 -5.07 -7.62 1.04
C GLU A 173 -4.81 -8.70 2.11
N PRO A 174 -4.07 -9.80 1.84
CA PRO A 174 -3.80 -10.80 2.87
C PRO A 174 -3.08 -10.26 4.10
N ASN A 175 -2.22 -9.24 3.92
CA ASN A 175 -1.48 -8.59 5.02
C ASN A 175 -2.38 -7.67 5.88
N LEU A 176 -3.65 -7.48 5.52
CA LEU A 176 -4.60 -6.64 6.26
C LEU A 176 -5.80 -7.46 6.76
N ARG A 177 -5.97 -8.71 6.30
CA ARG A 177 -7.16 -9.52 6.57
C ARG A 177 -7.38 -9.78 8.06
N ASN A 178 -6.33 -9.95 8.84
CA ASN A 178 -6.44 -10.29 10.27
C ASN A 178 -6.51 -9.06 11.19
N LEU A 179 -6.57 -7.84 10.64
CA LEU A 179 -6.74 -6.64 11.44
C LEU A 179 -8.18 -6.54 12.01
N PRO A 180 -8.36 -5.95 13.19
CA PRO A 180 -9.69 -5.65 13.74
C PRO A 180 -10.52 -4.87 12.73
N LYS A 181 -11.78 -5.27 12.47
CA LYS A 181 -12.59 -4.70 11.38
C LYS A 181 -13.21 -3.34 11.70
N ASP A 182 -13.26 -3.03 12.98
CA ASP A 182 -13.77 -1.81 13.57
C ASP A 182 -12.67 -0.76 13.79
N ILE A 183 -11.38 -1.09 13.56
CA ILE A 183 -10.32 -0.10 13.66
C ILE A 183 -10.43 0.93 12.52
N PRO A 184 -10.47 2.23 12.81
CA PRO A 184 -10.43 3.25 11.78
C PRO A 184 -9.13 3.15 10.97
N PHE A 185 -9.23 3.21 9.64
CA PHE A 185 -8.08 3.09 8.75
C PHE A 185 -7.85 4.36 7.92
N ILE A 186 -6.68 4.97 8.04
CA ILE A 186 -6.23 6.07 7.17
C ILE A 186 -5.09 5.59 6.26
N SER A 187 -5.15 6.00 5.00
CA SER A 187 -4.22 5.58 3.95
C SER A 187 -3.42 6.78 3.43
N SER A 188 -2.09 6.71 3.49
CA SER A 188 -1.20 7.71 2.86
C SER A 188 -0.87 7.40 1.39
N HIS A 189 -1.32 6.26 0.86
CA HIS A 189 -1.11 5.84 -0.53
C HIS A 189 -2.28 5.00 -1.07
N PRO A 190 -2.78 5.21 -2.30
CA PRO A 190 -3.99 4.51 -2.81
C PRO A 190 -3.99 2.99 -2.68
N TRP A 191 -2.84 2.31 -2.83
CA TRP A 191 -2.76 0.86 -2.64
C TRP A 191 -3.11 0.41 -1.22
N THR A 192 -2.74 1.17 -0.17
CA THR A 192 -3.06 0.78 1.21
C THR A 192 -4.55 0.92 1.46
N GLY A 193 -5.15 2.03 1.03
CA GLY A 193 -6.61 2.23 1.11
C GLY A 193 -7.39 1.17 0.34
N HIS A 194 -7.02 0.88 -0.91
CA HIS A 194 -7.70 -0.17 -1.68
C HIS A 194 -7.52 -1.56 -1.07
N ALA A 195 -6.33 -1.87 -0.53
CA ALA A 195 -6.10 -3.15 0.15
C ALA A 195 -6.94 -3.27 1.42
N ALA A 196 -7.08 -2.19 2.18
CA ALA A 196 -7.90 -2.14 3.38
C ALA A 196 -9.38 -2.41 3.05
N VAL A 197 -9.91 -1.77 2.01
CA VAL A 197 -11.28 -2.02 1.54
C VAL A 197 -11.46 -3.48 1.09
N HIS A 198 -10.50 -4.05 0.34
CA HIS A 198 -10.57 -5.46 -0.04
C HIS A 198 -10.52 -6.41 1.17
N ALA A 199 -9.81 -6.01 2.24
CA ALA A 199 -9.74 -6.74 3.50
C ALA A 199 -10.98 -6.51 4.40
N GLY A 200 -11.95 -5.69 3.99
CA GLY A 200 -13.17 -5.40 4.75
C GLY A 200 -13.01 -4.37 5.87
N LEU A 201 -11.95 -3.56 5.84
CA LEU A 201 -11.77 -2.41 6.74
C LEU A 201 -12.54 -1.19 6.22
N LYS A 202 -12.82 -0.23 7.10
CA LYS A 202 -13.58 0.99 6.83
C LYS A 202 -12.81 2.24 7.19
#